data_AF-A0A8X6RBY2-F1
#
_entry.id   AF-A0A8X6RBY2-F1
#
_cell.length_a   1.000
_cell.length_b   1.000
_cell.length_c   1.000
_cell.angle_alpha   90.00
_cell.angle_beta   90.00
_cell.angle_gamma   90.00
#
_symmetry.space_group_name_H-M   'P 1'
#
loop_
_entity.id
_entity.type
_entity.pdbx_description
1 polymer ?
#
loop_
_entity_poly.entity_id
_entity_poly.type
_entity_poly.pdbx_seq_one_letter_code
_entity_poly.pdbx_strand_id
1 'polypeptide(L)'
;MFHKHKEKACRMQIYGVHPEDELDFSHNLDSQGKNDLTRITPSYKPEKTESTDVTRRIILNDDIPVYQPARRLSYAEKKSVNKHIEEWLEQGILSPSSSEYALVP
;
A
#
# COMPACT_ATOMS: atom_id res chain seq x y z
N MET A 1 -33.13 25.44 3.93
CA MET A 1 -32.22 25.49 2.76
C MET A 1 -30.94 24.77 3.13
N PHE A 2 -30.63 23.64 2.49
CA PHE A 2 -29.44 22.85 2.80
C PHE A 2 -28.23 23.40 2.04
N HIS A 3 -27.23 23.87 2.78
CA HIS A 3 -25.95 24.27 2.23
C HIS A 3 -25.18 23.01 1.84
N LYS A 4 -25.13 22.70 0.55
CA LYS A 4 -24.29 21.62 0.01
C LYS A 4 -22.82 22.01 0.17
N HIS A 5 -22.18 21.48 1.21
CA HIS A 5 -20.72 21.48 1.28
C HIS A 5 -20.21 20.54 0.17
N LYS A 6 -19.56 21.10 -0.85
CA LYS A 6 -18.87 20.30 -1.86
C LYS A 6 -17.65 19.67 -1.19
N GLU A 7 -17.74 18.39 -0.83
CA GLU A 7 -16.54 17.59 -0.56
C GLU A 7 -15.67 17.61 -1.81
N LYS A 8 -14.51 18.28 -1.72
CA LYS A 8 -13.47 18.14 -2.71
C LYS A 8 -12.85 16.76 -2.51
N ALA A 9 -13.35 15.77 -3.22
CA ALA A 9 -12.68 14.47 -3.30
C ALA A 9 -11.30 14.70 -3.93
N CYS A 10 -10.24 14.54 -3.13
CA CYS A 10 -8.88 14.45 -3.66
C CYS A 10 -8.76 13.16 -4.47
N ARG A 11 -8.82 13.29 -5.79
CA ARG A 11 -8.55 12.19 -6.72
C ARG A 11 -7.06 11.88 -6.66
N MET A 12 -6.68 10.93 -5.82
CA MET A 12 -5.34 10.38 -5.79
C MET A 12 -5.16 9.53 -7.05
N GLN A 13 -4.42 10.05 -8.03
CA GLN A 13 -4.08 9.31 -9.24
C GLN A 13 -2.89 8.42 -8.88
N ILE A 14 -3.15 7.12 -8.72
CA ILE A 14 -2.09 6.13 -8.63
C ILE A 14 -1.70 5.80 -10.08
N TYR A 15 -0.58 6.35 -10.53
CA TYR A 15 0.03 5.94 -11.79
C TYR A 15 0.72 4.61 -11.54
N GLY A 16 0.45 3.61 -12.38
CA GLY A 16 1.26 2.40 -12.41
C GLY A 16 2.65 2.80 -12.88
N VAL A 17 3.65 2.63 -12.01
CA VAL A 17 5.05 2.78 -12.40
C VAL A 17 5.38 1.58 -13.28
N HIS A 18 5.70 1.84 -14.55
CA HIS A 18 6.17 0.79 -15.43
C HIS A 18 7.61 0.46 -15.04
N PRO A 19 8.03 -0.81 -14.99
CA PRO A 19 9.41 -1.19 -14.65
C PRO A 19 10.49 -0.59 -15.58
N GLU A 20 10.11 -0.01 -16.73
CA GLU A 20 11.01 0.72 -17.63
C GLU A 20 10.99 2.25 -17.44
N ASP A 21 10.22 2.77 -16.50
CA ASP A 21 10.24 4.20 -16.18
C ASP A 21 11.59 4.55 -15.53
N GLU A 22 12.38 5.38 -16.22
CA GLU A 22 13.67 5.85 -15.73
C GLU A 22 13.46 6.75 -14.50
N LEU A 23 14.20 6.47 -13.43
CA LEU A 23 14.11 7.25 -12.20
C LEU A 23 14.76 8.62 -12.40
N ASP A 24 13.93 9.65 -12.45
CA ASP A 24 14.41 11.02 -12.58
C ASP A 24 14.87 11.59 -11.23
N PHE A 25 16.19 11.71 -11.07
CA PHE A 25 16.82 12.34 -9.91
C PHE A 25 17.21 13.81 -10.16
N SER A 26 16.85 14.39 -11.31
CA SER A 26 17.36 15.67 -11.81
C SER A 26 17.26 16.83 -10.82
N HIS A 27 16.20 16.89 -10.02
CA HIS A 27 15.85 18.04 -9.17
C HIS A 27 16.22 17.93 -7.68
N ASN A 28 16.65 16.76 -7.19
CA ASN A 28 16.69 16.51 -5.74
C ASN A 28 18.09 16.22 -5.15
N LEU A 29 19.11 16.01 -5.99
CA LEU A 29 20.42 15.53 -5.54
C LEU A 29 21.59 16.12 -6.35
N ASP A 30 22.76 16.16 -5.71
CA ASP A 30 24.03 16.45 -6.38
C ASP A 30 24.47 15.29 -7.30
N SER A 31 25.55 15.48 -8.05
CA SER A 31 26.06 14.45 -8.98
C SER A 31 26.41 13.14 -8.29
N GLN A 32 26.87 13.19 -7.04
CA GLN A 32 27.28 12.00 -6.30
C GLN A 32 26.07 11.18 -5.85
N GLY A 33 25.07 11.82 -5.23
CA GLY A 33 23.84 11.17 -4.82
C GLY A 33 23.06 10.56 -5.98
N LYS A 34 23.07 11.20 -7.15
CA LYS A 34 22.51 10.65 -8.39
C LYS A 34 23.20 9.34 -8.78
N ASN A 35 24.53 9.34 -8.84
CA ASN A 35 25.31 8.15 -9.21
C ASN A 35 25.10 6.98 -8.24
N ASP A 36 25.06 7.27 -6.93
CA ASP A 36 24.86 6.25 -5.91
C ASP A 36 23.47 5.62 -6.01
N LEU A 37 22.41 6.41 -6.20
CA LEU A 37 21.06 5.89 -6.37
C LEU A 37 20.86 5.12 -7.67
N THR A 38 21.37 5.63 -8.79
CA THR A 38 21.34 4.90 -10.07
C THR A 38 22.03 3.54 -9.95
N ARG A 39 23.09 3.42 -9.13
CA ARG A 39 23.80 2.16 -8.88
C ARG A 39 23.02 1.18 -7.99
N ILE A 40 22.41 1.64 -6.89
CA ILE A 40 21.79 0.73 -5.91
C ILE A 40 20.34 0.36 -6.23
N THR A 41 19.62 1.23 -6.93
CA THR A 41 18.18 1.05 -7.11
C THR A 41 17.81 -0.22 -7.90
N PRO A 42 18.50 -0.57 -9.01
CA PRO A 42 18.14 -1.76 -9.80
C PRO A 42 18.29 -3.08 -9.04
N SER A 43 19.14 -3.12 -8.02
CA SER A 43 19.44 -4.32 -7.22
C SER A 43 18.82 -4.29 -5.82
N TYR A 44 18.13 -3.21 -5.46
CA TYR A 44 17.52 -3.08 -4.13
C TYR A 44 16.37 -4.08 -3.96
N LYS A 45 16.50 -4.95 -2.95
CA LYS A 45 15.43 -5.83 -2.48
C LYS A 45 15.07 -5.43 -1.05
N PRO A 46 13.81 -5.03 -0.78
CA PRO A 46 13.39 -4.67 0.57
C PRO A 46 13.25 -5.94 1.42
N GLU A 47 14.36 -6.46 1.90
CA GLU A 47 14.42 -7.57 2.84
C GLU A 47 14.44 -7.03 4.28
N LYS A 48 13.70 -7.68 5.18
CA LYS A 48 13.69 -7.34 6.59
C LYS A 48 14.97 -7.89 7.25
N THR A 49 16.09 -7.21 7.04
CA THR A 49 17.41 -7.60 7.56
C THR A 49 17.58 -7.26 9.03
N GLU A 50 16.92 -6.20 9.49
CA GLU A 50 17.00 -5.69 10.86
C GLU A 50 15.59 -5.42 11.39
N SER A 51 15.38 -5.68 12.68
CA SER A 51 14.18 -5.26 13.40
C SER A 51 14.55 -4.29 14.50
N THR A 52 13.80 -3.20 14.62
CA THR A 52 13.92 -2.29 15.76
C THR A 52 12.90 -2.68 16.83
N ASP A 53 13.21 -2.45 18.11
CA ASP A 53 12.32 -2.73 19.24
C ASP A 53 11.08 -1.81 19.30
N VAL A 54 10.91 -0.90 18.34
CA VAL A 54 9.70 -0.11 18.20
C VAL A 54 8.58 -0.92 17.55
N THR A 55 7.56 -1.20 18.34
CA THR A 55 6.32 -1.84 17.86
C THR A 55 5.33 -0.77 17.42
N ARG A 56 4.63 -1.00 16.30
CA ARG A 56 3.48 -0.18 15.91
C ARG A 56 2.25 -0.60 16.70
N ARG A 57 1.67 0.32 17.46
CA ARG A 57 0.39 0.12 18.15
C ARG A 57 -0.66 1.02 17.50
N ILE A 58 -1.78 0.44 17.08
CA ILE A 58 -2.97 1.19 16.68
C ILE A 58 -3.73 1.55 17.96
N ILE A 59 -4.00 2.83 18.18
CA ILE A 59 -4.82 3.32 19.31
C ILE A 59 -6.22 3.60 18.77
N LEU A 60 -7.23 2.93 19.33
CA LEU A 60 -8.62 3.09 18.93
C LEU A 60 -9.29 4.21 19.75
N ASN A 61 -10.27 4.86 19.15
CA ASN A 61 -11.13 5.82 19.84
C ASN A 61 -12.32 5.13 20.55
N ASP A 62 -12.80 4.02 19.98
CA ASP A 62 -13.86 3.17 20.51
C ASP A 62 -13.65 1.71 20.06
N ASP A 63 -14.36 0.78 20.69
CA ASP A 63 -14.30 -0.65 20.38
C ASP A 63 -15.37 -1.07 19.34
N ILE A 64 -15.91 -0.12 18.57
CA ILE A 64 -16.96 -0.41 17.58
C ILE A 64 -16.30 -0.89 16.28
N PRO A 65 -16.57 -2.11 15.81
CA PRO A 65 -15.96 -2.61 14.58
C PRO A 65 -16.45 -1.83 13.37
N VAL A 66 -15.51 -1.32 12.57
CA VAL A 66 -15.82 -0.66 11.30
C VAL A 66 -15.87 -1.71 10.20
N TYR A 67 -17.08 -2.20 9.91
CA TYR A 67 -17.31 -3.08 8.76
C TYR A 67 -17.71 -2.28 7.52
N GLN A 68 -17.01 -2.53 6.40
CA GLN A 68 -17.40 -2.06 5.09
C GLN A 68 -17.51 -3.26 4.14
N PRO A 69 -18.64 -3.42 3.42
CA PRO A 69 -18.76 -4.50 2.46
C PRO A 69 -17.71 -4.33 1.36
N ALA A 70 -17.14 -5.46 0.92
CA ALA A 70 -16.19 -5.46 -0.18
C ALA A 70 -16.81 -4.78 -1.41
N ARG A 71 -16.06 -3.89 -2.05
CA ARG A 71 -16.49 -3.27 -3.31
C ARG A 71 -16.72 -4.36 -4.35
N ARG A 72 -17.75 -4.18 -5.18
CA ARG A 72 -18.00 -5.08 -6.31
C ARG A 72 -16.87 -4.92 -7.32
N LEU A 73 -16.24 -6.04 -7.66
CA LEU A 73 -15.20 -6.13 -8.67
C LEU A 73 -15.73 -6.95 -9.85
N SER A 74 -15.30 -6.61 -11.06
CA SER A 74 -15.47 -7.49 -12.21
C SER A 74 -14.73 -8.81 -12.01
N TYR A 75 -15.04 -9.82 -12.82
CA TYR A 75 -14.37 -11.11 -12.73
C TYR A 75 -12.85 -11.00 -12.95
N ALA A 76 -12.42 -10.17 -13.92
CA ALA A 76 -11.01 -9.96 -14.22
C ALA A 76 -10.27 -9.28 -13.04
N GLU A 77 -10.87 -8.24 -12.46
CA GLU A 77 -10.32 -7.55 -11.28
C GLU A 77 -10.26 -8.49 -10.08
N LYS A 78 -11.32 -9.25 -9.81
CA LYS A 78 -11.35 -10.21 -8.70
C LYS A 78 -10.25 -11.27 -8.84
N LYS A 79 -10.03 -11.78 -10.06
CA LYS A 79 -8.94 -12.72 -10.35
C LYS A 79 -7.57 -12.09 -10.08
N SER A 80 -7.36 -10.85 -10.51
CA SER A 80 -6.11 -10.12 -10.26
C SER A 80 -5.87 -9.88 -8.77
N VAL A 81 -6.89 -9.41 -8.04
CA VAL A 81 -6.81 -9.17 -6.59
C VAL A 81 -6.50 -10.47 -5.84
N ASN A 82 -7.18 -11.56 -6.17
CA ASN A 82 -6.93 -12.85 -5.52
C ASN A 82 -5.49 -13.34 -5.75
N LYS A 83 -4.95 -13.18 -6.96
CA LYS A 83 -3.55 -13.53 -7.26
C LYS A 83 -2.58 -12.75 -6.37
N HIS A 84 -2.78 -11.45 -6.18
CA HIS A 84 -1.93 -10.65 -5.29
C HIS A 84 -2.05 -11.08 -3.83
N ILE A 85 -3.26 -11.43 -3.38
CA ILE A 85 -3.48 -11.96 -2.03
C ILE A 85 -2.69 -13.26 -1.84
N GLU A 86 -2.74 -14.18 -2.80
CA GLU A 86 -1.99 -15.44 -2.78
C GLU A 86 -0.47 -15.17 -2.73
N GLU A 87 0.05 -14.29 -3.61
CA GLU A 87 1.47 -13.92 -3.62
C GLU A 87 1.94 -13.33 -2.28
N TRP A 88 1.14 -12.45 -1.66
CA TRP A 88 1.49 -11.85 -0.37
C TRP A 88 1.37 -12.81 0.81
N LEU A 89 0.48 -13.81 0.72
CA LEU A 89 0.43 -14.90 1.69
C LEU A 89 1.68 -15.79 1.58
N GLU A 90 2.10 -16.14 0.35
CA GLU A 90 3.32 -16.92 0.10
C GLU A 90 4.59 -16.19 0.57
N GLN A 91 4.64 -14.87 0.40
CA GLN A 91 5.75 -14.03 0.87
C GLN A 91 5.72 -13.76 2.38
N GLY A 92 4.67 -14.17 3.10
CA GLY A 92 4.51 -13.92 4.53
C GLY A 92 4.25 -12.44 4.88
N ILE A 93 3.85 -11.63 3.90
CA ILE A 93 3.45 -10.23 4.10
C ILE A 93 2.05 -10.18 4.75
N LEU A 94 1.15 -11.05 4.29
CA LEU A 94 -0.19 -11.22 4.85
C LEU A 94 -0.29 -12.51 5.66
N SER A 95 -1.28 -12.55 6.56
CA SER A 95 -1.72 -13.78 7.23
C SER A 95 -3.24 -13.74 7.48
N PRO A 96 -3.92 -14.88 7.53
CA PRO A 96 -5.33 -14.94 7.91
C PRO A 96 -5.54 -14.36 9.31
N SER A 97 -6.56 -13.51 9.46
CA SER A 97 -6.90 -12.88 10.73
C SER A 97 -8.11 -13.57 11.36
N SER A 98 -8.06 -13.77 12.68
CA SER A 98 -9.20 -14.20 13.51
C SER A 98 -9.83 -13.04 14.29
N SER A 99 -9.63 -11.80 13.82
CA SER A 99 -10.07 -10.60 14.54
C SER A 99 -11.59 -10.43 14.49
N GLU A 100 -12.18 -10.14 15.66
CA GLU A 100 -13.60 -9.79 15.80
C GLU A 100 -13.94 -8.44 15.12
N TYR A 101 -12.94 -7.66 14.72
CA TYR A 101 -13.12 -6.41 13.97
C TYR A 101 -13.34 -6.61 12.47
N ALA A 102 -13.15 -7.83 11.96
CA ALA A 102 -13.28 -8.17 10.54
C ALA A 102 -14.57 -8.93 10.22
N LEU A 103 -15.54 -8.98 11.15
CA LEU A 103 -16.78 -9.76 11.04
C LEU A 103 -17.44 -9.61 9.67
N VAL A 104 -17.41 -10.69 8.90
CA VAL A 104 -18.35 -10.94 7.81
C VAL A 104 -19.60 -11.53 8.46
N PRO A 105 -20.80 -11.02 8.21
CA PRO A 105 -22.04 -11.65 8.66
C PRO A 105 -22.26 -13.03 8.04
#